data_AF-A0A520JED5-F1
#
_entry.id   AF-A0A520JED5-F1
#
_cell.length_a   1.000
_cell.length_b   1.000
_cell.length_c   1.000
_cell.angle_alpha   90.00
_cell.angle_beta   90.00
_cell.angle_gamma   90.00
#
_symmetry.space_group_name_H-M   'P 1'
#
loop_
_entity.id
_entity.type
_entity.pdbx_description
1 polymer ?
#
loop_
_entity_poly.entity_id
_entity_poly.type
_entity_poly.pdbx_seq_one_letter_code
_entity_poly.pdbx_strand_id
1 'polypeptide(L)'
;MHAFAALLDSLIYTRGRNAKLKLVADYLLATPDPDRGWAMAALTGDLDLPGVKPAQIRALIEERVDPVLFRMSRDYVGDTAETVALLWP
;
A
#
# COMPACT_ATOMS: atom_id res chain seq x y z
N MET A 1 8.30 4.77 -4.58
CA MET A 1 7.24 4.09 -3.80
C MET A 1 7.13 4.51 -2.34
N HIS A 2 8.22 4.71 -1.56
CA HIS A 2 8.09 5.23 -0.18
C HIS A 2 7.38 6.59 -0.09
N ALA A 3 7.62 7.49 -1.06
CA ALA A 3 6.90 8.75 -1.15
C ALA A 3 5.38 8.58 -1.34
N PHE A 4 4.95 7.51 -2.02
CA PHE A 4 3.53 7.20 -2.20
C PHE A 4 2.91 6.69 -0.90
N ALA A 5 3.61 5.83 -0.15
CA ALA A 5 3.17 5.41 1.17
C ALA A 5 2.99 6.62 2.12
N ALA A 6 3.97 7.54 2.13
CA ALA A 6 3.89 8.77 2.90
C ALA A 6 2.72 9.68 2.47
N LEU A 7 2.37 9.70 1.19
CA LEU A 7 1.17 10.38 0.70
C LEU A 7 -0.10 9.73 1.27
N LEU A 8 -0.22 8.40 1.22
CA LEU A 8 -1.39 7.69 1.75
C LEU A 8 -1.58 7.95 3.25
N ASP A 9 -0.51 7.86 4.03
CA ASP A 9 -0.55 8.18 5.47
C ASP A 9 -1.03 9.61 5.70
N SER A 10 -0.47 10.57 4.96
CA SER A 10 -0.87 11.98 5.04
C SER A 10 -2.34 12.18 4.66
N LEU A 11 -2.84 11.47 3.65
CA LEU A 11 -4.24 11.57 3.20
C LEU A 11 -5.24 10.98 4.19
N ILE A 12 -4.85 9.95 4.97
CA ILE A 12 -5.68 9.34 6.01
C ILE A 12 -5.91 10.35 7.15
N TYR A 13 -4.84 11.02 7.61
CA TYR A 13 -4.92 11.95 8.74
C TYR A 13 -5.32 13.38 8.37
N THR A 14 -5.23 13.77 7.08
CA THR A 14 -5.61 15.10 6.63
C THR A 14 -7.13 15.26 6.51
N ARG A 15 -7.68 16.27 7.17
CA ARG A 15 -9.09 16.67 7.03
C ARG A 15 -9.24 17.78 5.99
N GLY A 16 -10.38 17.78 5.30
CA GLY A 16 -10.73 18.84 4.33
C GLY A 16 -10.25 18.55 2.91
N ARG A 17 -11.13 18.82 1.94
CA ARG A 17 -10.91 18.49 0.53
C ARG A 17 -9.72 19.21 -0.08
N ASN A 18 -9.60 20.52 0.13
CA ASN A 18 -8.55 21.32 -0.51
C ASN A 18 -7.14 20.95 -0.03
N ALA A 19 -7.00 20.58 1.25
CA ALA A 19 -5.73 20.10 1.79
C ALA A 19 -5.30 18.77 1.14
N LYS A 20 -6.24 17.82 0.99
CA LYS A 20 -5.99 16.56 0.28
C LYS A 20 -5.59 16.78 -1.18
N LEU A 21 -6.30 17.66 -1.89
CA LEU A 21 -5.97 18.00 -3.28
C LEU A 21 -4.56 18.59 -3.41
N LYS A 22 -4.15 19.44 -2.46
CA LYS A 22 -2.79 19.97 -2.43
C LYS A 22 -1.76 18.86 -2.27
N LEU A 23 -1.96 17.93 -1.33
CA LEU A 23 -1.03 16.79 -1.12
C LEU A 23 -0.88 15.93 -2.38
N VAL A 24 -2.00 15.60 -3.04
CA VAL A 24 -1.98 14.83 -4.29
C VAL A 24 -1.25 15.60 -5.40
N ALA A 25 -1.57 16.89 -5.59
CA ALA A 25 -0.93 17.71 -6.62
C ALA A 25 0.59 17.84 -6.39
N ASP A 26 1.00 18.13 -5.15
CA ASP A 26 2.42 18.25 -4.78
C ASP A 26 3.16 16.93 -5.05
N TYR A 27 2.58 15.78 -4.70
CA TYR A 27 3.17 14.46 -5.00
C TYR A 27 3.29 14.21 -6.51
N LEU A 28 2.26 14.49 -7.30
CA LEU A 28 2.26 14.26 -8.74
C LEU A 28 3.26 15.16 -9.47
N LEU A 29 3.47 16.40 -9.00
CA LEU A 29 4.47 17.30 -9.56
C LEU A 29 5.90 16.83 -9.25
N ALA A 30 6.15 16.34 -8.03
CA ALA A 30 7.48 15.96 -7.58
C ALA A 30 7.92 14.55 -8.04
N THR A 31 6.97 13.64 -8.25
CA THR A 31 7.28 12.23 -8.52
C THR A 31 7.51 11.98 -10.01
N PRO A 32 8.63 11.39 -10.43
CA PRO A 32 8.88 11.02 -11.83
C PRO A 32 8.08 9.77 -12.25
N ASP A 33 7.98 9.54 -13.55
CA ASP A 33 7.49 8.27 -14.09
C ASP A 33 8.55 7.16 -13.89
N PRO A 34 8.13 5.90 -13.63
CA PRO A 34 6.75 5.40 -13.68
C PRO A 34 5.96 5.52 -12.36
N ASP A 35 6.60 5.84 -11.24
CA ASP A 35 5.99 5.87 -9.90
C ASP A 35 4.75 6.78 -9.83
N ARG A 36 4.78 7.89 -10.56
CA ARG A 36 3.64 8.80 -10.69
C ARG A 36 2.43 8.15 -11.35
N GLY A 37 2.64 7.42 -12.46
CA GLY A 37 1.58 6.72 -13.17
C GLY A 37 0.96 5.61 -12.32
N TRP A 38 1.79 4.83 -11.62
CA TRP A 38 1.34 3.80 -10.68
C TRP A 38 0.51 4.38 -9.54
N ALA A 39 0.96 5.48 -8.94
CA ALA A 39 0.23 6.16 -7.87
C ALA A 39 -1.13 6.70 -8.36
N MET A 40 -1.19 7.27 -9.57
CA MET A 40 -2.45 7.74 -10.15
C MET A 40 -3.45 6.57 -10.30
N ALA A 41 -3.03 5.47 -10.92
CA ALA A 41 -3.88 4.29 -11.09
C ALA A 41 -4.36 3.72 -9.74
N ALA A 42 -3.48 3.69 -8.74
CA ALA A 42 -3.84 3.25 -7.39
C ALA A 42 -4.89 4.16 -6.73
N LEU A 43 -4.76 5.48 -6.87
CA LEU A 43 -5.68 6.45 -6.27
C LEU A 43 -7.05 6.50 -6.96
N THR A 44 -7.11 6.19 -8.26
CA THR A 44 -8.38 6.17 -9.02
C THR A 44 -9.06 4.81 -9.01
N GLY A 45 -8.38 3.76 -8.51
CA GLY A 45 -8.89 2.39 -8.53
C GLY A 45 -8.71 1.67 -9.87
N ASP A 46 -7.96 2.25 -10.79
CA ASP A 46 -7.67 1.69 -12.13
C ASP A 46 -6.40 0.82 -12.15
N LEU A 47 -5.77 0.62 -10.98
CA LEU A 47 -4.60 -0.24 -10.87
C LEU A 47 -5.00 -1.71 -11.00
N ASP A 48 -4.78 -2.27 -12.18
CA ASP A 48 -4.94 -3.71 -12.44
C ASP A 48 -3.58 -4.42 -12.44
N LEU A 49 -3.42 -5.38 -11.53
CA LEU A 49 -2.22 -6.21 -11.38
C LEU A 49 -2.61 -7.69 -11.53
N PRO A 50 -2.97 -8.16 -12.73
CA PRO A 50 -3.53 -9.49 -12.94
C PRO A 50 -2.56 -10.62 -12.55
N GLY A 51 -1.26 -10.33 -12.57
CA GLY A 51 -0.19 -11.24 -12.16
C GLY A 51 0.06 -11.31 -10.66
N VAL A 52 -0.61 -10.49 -9.83
CA VAL A 52 -0.40 -10.43 -8.38
C VAL A 52 -1.62 -11.02 -7.68
N LYS A 53 -1.54 -12.32 -7.38
CA LYS A 53 -2.60 -13.05 -6.67
C LYS A 53 -2.34 -13.04 -5.16
N PRO A 54 -3.39 -13.01 -4.32
CA PRO A 54 -3.24 -13.08 -2.86
C PRO A 54 -2.39 -14.27 -2.38
N ALA A 55 -2.46 -15.41 -3.07
CA ALA A 55 -1.64 -16.58 -2.74
C ALA A 55 -0.13 -16.35 -2.93
N GLN A 56 0.27 -15.53 -3.90
CA GLN A 56 1.68 -15.18 -4.11
C GLN A 56 2.19 -14.26 -2.99
N ILE A 57 1.38 -13.28 -2.58
CA ILE A 57 1.71 -12.40 -1.44
C ILE A 57 1.92 -13.24 -0.17
N ARG A 58 1.01 -14.20 0.09
CA ARG A 58 1.13 -15.13 1.20
C ARG A 58 2.41 -15.97 1.12
N ALA A 59 2.75 -16.50 -0.05
CA ALA A 59 3.98 -17.28 -0.22
C ALA A 59 5.22 -16.43 0.10
N LEU A 60 5.27 -15.18 -0.38
CA LEU A 60 6.41 -14.27 -0.17
C LEU A 60 6.64 -13.90 1.30
N ILE A 61 5.57 -13.73 2.09
CA ILE A 61 5.70 -13.43 3.52
C ILE A 61 6.06 -14.69 4.32
N GLU A 62 5.51 -15.86 3.97
CA GLU A 62 5.85 -17.15 4.61
C GLU A 62 7.30 -17.59 4.34
N GLU A 63 7.97 -17.04 3.32
CA GLU A 63 9.43 -17.19 3.12
C GLU A 63 10.27 -16.38 4.13
N ARG A 64 9.69 -15.33 4.72
CA ARG A 64 10.40 -14.35 5.58
C ARG A 64 10.01 -14.47 7.04
N VAL A 65 8.80 -14.94 7.31
CA VAL A 65 8.19 -15.05 8.64
C VAL A 65 7.68 -16.48 8.82
N ASP A 66 7.87 -17.03 10.01
CA ASP A 66 7.36 -18.36 10.34
C ASP A 66 5.84 -18.48 10.01
N PRO A 67 5.40 -19.51 9.26
CA PRO A 67 4.01 -19.62 8.83
C PRO A 67 2.99 -19.75 9.96
N VAL A 68 3.37 -20.31 11.12
CA VAL A 68 2.48 -20.39 12.29
C VAL A 68 2.29 -18.99 12.88
N LEU A 69 3.38 -18.25 13.07
CA LEU A 69 3.32 -16.88 13.57
C LEU A 69 2.55 -15.96 12.61
N PHE A 70 2.79 -16.06 11.31
CA PHE A 70 2.05 -15.30 10.31
C PHE A 70 0.53 -15.55 10.40
N ARG A 71 0.11 -16.82 10.51
CA ARG A 71 -1.33 -17.16 10.66
C ARG A 71 -1.92 -16.60 11.95
N MET A 72 -1.22 -16.71 13.08
CA MET A 72 -1.68 -16.15 14.35
C MET A 72 -1.83 -14.62 14.27
N SER A 73 -0.87 -13.93 13.66
CA SER A 73 -0.94 -12.49 13.43
C SER A 73 -2.12 -12.11 12.53
N ARG A 74 -2.33 -12.84 11.43
CA ARG A 74 -3.45 -12.61 10.52
C ARG A 74 -4.80 -12.82 11.21
N ASP A 75 -4.92 -13.87 12.01
CA ASP A 75 -6.16 -14.16 12.74
C ASP A 75 -6.48 -13.07 13.79
N TYR A 76 -5.46 -12.41 14.33
CA TYR A 76 -5.62 -11.27 15.25
C TYR A 76 -5.95 -9.94 14.53
N VAL A 77 -5.26 -9.62 13.44
CA VAL A 77 -5.43 -8.36 12.68
C VAL A 77 -6.71 -8.39 11.84
N GLY A 78 -7.06 -9.53 11.25
CA GLY A 78 -8.29 -9.73 10.49
C GLY A 78 -8.21 -9.41 9.00
N ASP A 79 -7.13 -8.77 8.53
CA ASP A 79 -6.87 -8.52 7.10
C ASP A 79 -5.45 -8.95 6.68
N THR A 80 -5.33 -9.52 5.49
CA THR A 80 -4.04 -10.01 4.98
C THR A 80 -3.12 -8.88 4.56
N ALA A 81 -3.63 -7.82 3.94
CA ALA A 81 -2.79 -6.71 3.47
C ALA A 81 -2.20 -5.95 4.67
N GLU A 82 -3.02 -5.65 5.68
CA GLU A 82 -2.56 -5.02 6.92
C GLU A 82 -1.57 -5.90 7.68
N THR A 83 -1.85 -7.20 7.81
CA THR A 83 -0.92 -8.15 8.47
C THR A 83 0.44 -8.19 7.78
N VAL A 84 0.45 -8.28 6.44
CA VAL A 84 1.70 -8.31 5.67
C VAL A 84 2.43 -6.98 5.80
N ALA A 85 1.74 -5.84 5.73
CA ALA A 85 2.35 -4.52 5.87
C ALA A 85 3.03 -4.32 7.23
N LEU A 86 2.47 -4.88 8.31
CA LEU A 86 3.03 -4.81 9.66
C LEU A 86 4.22 -5.78 9.89
N LEU A 87 4.23 -6.91 9.20
CA LEU A 87 5.26 -7.95 9.35
C LEU A 87 6.41 -7.83 8.35
N TRP A 88 6.23 -7.06 7.28
CA TRP A 88 7.24 -6.97 6.22
C TRP A 88 8.52 -6.30 6.75
N PRO A 89 9.69 -6.97 6.69
CA PRO A 89 10.94 -6.45 7.22
C PRO A 89 11.58 -5.37 6.34
#